data_AF-A0A822AEU5-F1
#
_entry.id   AF-A0A822AEU5-F1
#
_cell.length_a   1.000
_cell.length_b   1.000
_cell.length_c   1.000
_cell.angle_alpha   90.00
_cell.angle_beta   90.00
_cell.angle_gamma   90.00
#
_symmetry.space_group_name_H-M   'P 1'
#
loop_
_entity.id
_entity.type
_entity.pdbx_description
1 polymer ?
#
loop_
_entity_poly.entity_id
_entity_poly.type
_entity_poly.pdbx_seq_one_letter_code
_entity_poly.pdbx_strand_id
1 'polypeptide(L)'
;PGFSLTHLRYLVIDEADRIIDEFKQDWLNILDHAVGLSSQLKNDFQPYMLSEPSTSHKAYQKLLFSATLTHNPEILQQLNLFRPVLFSSLATSSSIIMPSTLHENFIVCSITYKPLIVAYLIQNQLHSERIMIFVHSKKDVDRLTSLLRILLPDDIKVSHISRNLQSNKIQTRLAMFENGQIQILVCSDVVA
;
A
#
# COMPACT_ATOMS: atom_id res chain seq x y z
N PRO A 1 -4.78 -32.21 -6.80
CA PRO A 1 -4.73 -31.69 -5.41
C PRO A 1 -5.50 -30.36 -5.31
N GLY A 2 -6.60 -30.34 -4.57
CA GLY A 2 -7.42 -29.13 -4.37
C GLY A 2 -6.97 -28.32 -3.16
N PHE A 3 -7.21 -27.01 -3.21
CA PHE A 3 -7.03 -26.09 -2.08
C PHE A 3 -8.32 -26.05 -1.25
N SER A 4 -8.23 -26.15 0.08
CA SER A 4 -9.38 -26.13 1.00
C SER A 4 -9.09 -25.25 2.21
N LEU A 5 -10.10 -24.51 2.65
CA LEU A 5 -10.01 -23.52 3.73
C LEU A 5 -10.69 -23.99 5.03
N THR A 6 -11.04 -25.27 5.12
CA THR A 6 -11.73 -25.86 6.29
C THR A 6 -10.97 -25.73 7.61
N HIS A 7 -9.64 -25.55 7.56
CA HIS A 7 -8.77 -25.40 8.73
C HIS A 7 -8.26 -23.96 8.90
N LEU A 8 -8.83 -22.98 8.20
CA LEU A 8 -8.43 -21.58 8.31
C LEU A 8 -8.66 -21.09 9.75
N ARG A 9 -7.60 -20.59 10.39
CA ARG A 9 -7.65 -20.03 11.75
C ARG A 9 -7.37 -18.53 11.80
N TYR A 10 -6.54 -18.03 10.90
CA TYR A 10 -6.14 -16.63 10.83
C TYR A 10 -6.21 -16.17 9.38
N LEU A 11 -6.88 -15.04 9.15
CA LEU A 11 -6.84 -14.30 7.89
C LEU A 11 -6.09 -13.01 8.15
N VAL A 12 -4.90 -12.87 7.54
CA VAL A 12 -4.10 -11.66 7.60
C VAL A 12 -4.29 -10.89 6.30
N ILE A 13 -4.77 -9.66 6.41
CA ILE A 13 -4.96 -8.72 5.30
C ILE A 13 -3.99 -7.58 5.54
N ASP A 14 -2.98 -7.47 4.69
CA ASP A 14 -2.01 -6.37 4.69
C ASP A 14 -2.43 -5.34 3.64
N GLU A 15 -2.13 -4.05 3.87
CA GLU A 15 -2.64 -2.93 3.06
C GLU A 15 -4.16 -2.97 2.90
N ALA A 16 -4.87 -3.16 4.02
CA ALA A 16 -6.31 -3.40 4.01
C ALA A 16 -7.11 -2.27 3.34
N ASP A 17 -6.72 -1.01 3.51
CA ASP A 17 -7.26 0.16 2.81
C ASP A 17 -7.17 0.01 1.28
N ARG A 18 -6.00 -0.35 0.76
CA ARG A 18 -5.82 -0.60 -0.67
C ARG A 18 -6.67 -1.77 -1.16
N ILE A 19 -6.72 -2.86 -0.40
CA ILE A 19 -7.51 -4.03 -0.79
C ILE A 19 -8.99 -3.70 -0.82
N ILE A 20 -9.49 -2.89 0.10
CA ILE A 20 -10.89 -2.48 0.09
C ILE A 20 -11.19 -1.61 -1.14
N ASP A 21 -10.34 -0.61 -1.41
CA ASP A 21 -10.52 0.32 -2.53
C ASP A 21 -10.37 -0.34 -3.91
N GLU A 22 -9.36 -1.20 -4.07
CA GLU A 22 -9.08 -1.90 -5.33
C GLU A 22 -10.06 -3.04 -5.57
N PHE A 23 -10.43 -3.80 -4.53
CA PHE A 23 -11.21 -5.01 -4.76
C PHE A 23 -12.70 -4.79 -4.78
N LYS A 24 -13.31 -3.80 -4.08
CA LYS A 24 -14.77 -3.50 -4.08
C LYS A 24 -15.76 -4.69 -4.00
N GLN A 25 -15.28 -5.93 -3.87
CA GLN A 25 -15.99 -7.14 -4.27
C GLN A 25 -16.06 -8.13 -3.12
N ASP A 26 -17.12 -8.92 -3.18
CA ASP A 26 -17.56 -10.01 -2.32
C ASP A 26 -16.55 -11.15 -2.07
N TRP A 27 -15.25 -10.96 -2.26
CA TRP A 27 -14.24 -11.99 -2.03
C TRP A 27 -14.24 -12.47 -0.57
N LEU A 28 -14.47 -11.56 0.39
CA LEU A 28 -14.67 -11.92 1.80
C LEU A 28 -15.94 -12.74 1.99
N ASN A 29 -17.01 -12.43 1.28
CA ASN A 29 -18.25 -13.21 1.32
C ASN A 29 -18.03 -14.60 0.74
N ILE A 30 -17.34 -14.72 -0.40
CA ILE A 30 -16.96 -16.00 -1.01
C ILE A 30 -16.09 -16.82 -0.05
N LEU A 31 -15.14 -16.17 0.64
CA LEU A 31 -14.30 -16.79 1.66
C LEU A 31 -15.14 -17.28 2.85
N ASP A 32 -16.03 -16.44 3.38
CA ASP A 32 -16.92 -16.78 4.49
C ASP A 32 -17.88 -17.93 4.11
N HIS A 33 -18.35 -17.97 2.86
CA HIS A 33 -19.10 -19.09 2.31
C HIS A 33 -18.25 -20.37 2.21
N ALA A 34 -17.02 -20.27 1.70
CA ALA A 34 -16.11 -21.42 1.55
C ALA A 34 -15.67 -22.02 2.90
N VAL A 35 -15.62 -21.20 3.96
CA VAL A 35 -15.30 -21.63 5.33
C VAL A 35 -16.54 -22.10 6.10
N GLY A 36 -17.75 -21.89 5.56
CA GLY A 36 -19.01 -22.33 6.16
C GLY A 36 -19.59 -21.37 7.21
N LEU A 37 -19.17 -20.10 7.22
CA LEU A 37 -19.64 -19.07 8.17
C LEU A 37 -20.97 -18.41 7.78
N SER A 38 -21.32 -18.48 6.49
CA SER A 38 -22.51 -17.80 5.93
C SER A 38 -23.87 -18.29 6.46
N SER A 39 -23.93 -19.46 7.10
CA SER A 39 -25.16 -20.00 7.68
C SER A 39 -25.46 -19.52 9.10
N GLN A 40 -24.52 -18.86 9.78
CA GLN A 40 -24.67 -18.49 11.21
C GLN A 40 -24.99 -17.01 11.46
N LEU A 41 -24.65 -16.08 10.56
CA LEU A 41 -24.82 -14.64 10.83
C LEU A 41 -26.23 -14.09 10.52
N LYS A 42 -27.13 -14.88 9.92
CA LYS A 42 -28.49 -14.41 9.59
C LYS A 42 -29.49 -14.51 10.75
N ASN A 43 -29.17 -15.18 11.87
CA ASN A 43 -30.20 -15.52 12.86
C ASN A 43 -29.94 -15.18 14.33
N ASP A 44 -28.81 -14.65 14.78
CA ASP A 44 -28.56 -14.57 16.23
C ASP A 44 -28.31 -13.16 16.77
N PHE A 45 -29.40 -12.43 17.01
CA PHE A 45 -29.57 -11.81 18.33
C PHE A 45 -29.94 -12.92 19.34
N GLN A 46 -28.98 -13.78 19.69
CA GLN A 46 -29.12 -14.66 20.84
C GLN A 46 -28.26 -14.13 21.99
N PRO A 47 -28.87 -13.67 23.10
CA PRO A 47 -28.11 -13.35 24.30
C PRO A 47 -27.41 -14.63 24.78
N TYR A 48 -26.12 -14.49 25.07
CA TYR A 48 -25.23 -15.53 25.59
C TYR A 48 -25.95 -16.41 26.64
N MET A 49 -26.41 -17.58 26.22
CA MET A 49 -26.85 -18.64 27.13
C MET A 49 -25.97 -19.86 26.91
N LEU A 50 -25.58 -20.43 28.06
CA LEU A 50 -24.66 -21.53 28.26
C LEU A 50 -25.19 -22.83 27.62
N SER A 51 -24.90 -23.07 26.34
CA SER A 51 -25.08 -24.38 25.72
C SER A 51 -23.78 -24.90 25.10
N GLU A 52 -23.51 -26.17 25.37
CA GLU A 52 -22.27 -26.93 25.18
C GLU A 52 -21.63 -26.89 23.77
N PRO A 53 -20.30 -27.16 23.66
CA PRO A 53 -19.51 -26.93 22.47
C PRO A 53 -19.69 -28.07 21.45
N SER A 54 -20.83 -28.08 20.77
CA SER A 54 -21.08 -29.03 19.69
C SER A 54 -20.38 -28.55 18.42
N THR A 55 -19.25 -29.20 18.08
CA THR A 55 -18.48 -29.05 16.83
C THR A 55 -18.17 -27.60 16.45
N SER A 56 -17.26 -27.01 17.24
CA SER A 56 -16.61 -25.71 17.03
C SER A 56 -15.98 -25.60 15.64
N HIS A 57 -16.74 -25.16 14.63
CA HIS A 57 -16.16 -24.43 13.51
C HIS A 57 -15.75 -23.07 14.07
N LYS A 58 -14.53 -23.01 14.61
CA LYS A 58 -13.92 -21.77 15.11
C LYS A 58 -13.96 -20.77 13.97
N ALA A 59 -14.75 -19.70 14.13
CA ALA A 59 -14.62 -18.53 13.28
C ALA A 59 -13.15 -18.13 13.24
N TYR A 60 -12.61 -17.94 12.03
CA TYR A 60 -11.22 -17.55 11.88
C TYR A 60 -11.05 -16.10 12.35
N GLN A 61 -9.88 -15.81 12.91
CA GLN A 61 -9.57 -14.46 13.36
C GLN A 61 -9.09 -13.61 12.19
N LYS A 62 -9.76 -12.48 11.96
CA LYS A 62 -9.38 -11.47 10.96
C LYS A 62 -8.37 -10.50 11.58
N LEU A 63 -7.21 -10.36 10.96
CA LEU A 63 -6.16 -9.41 11.31
C LEU A 63 -5.97 -8.47 10.12
N LEU A 64 -6.22 -7.19 10.32
CA LEU A 64 -6.15 -6.18 9.28
C LEU A 64 -5.05 -5.20 9.63
N PHE A 65 -4.09 -5.07 8.73
CA PHE A 65 -2.98 -4.15 8.84
C PHE A 65 -3.13 -3.13 7.71
N SER A 66 -3.03 -1.85 8.07
CA SER A 66 -3.06 -0.75 7.12
C SER A 66 -2.38 0.46 7.72
N ALA A 67 -1.63 1.18 6.90
CA ALA A 67 -1.00 2.44 7.29
C ALA A 67 -2.04 3.57 7.43
N THR A 68 -3.16 3.50 6.71
CA THR A 68 -4.22 4.52 6.78
C THR A 68 -5.58 3.90 7.11
N LEU A 69 -6.14 4.26 8.27
CA LEU A 69 -7.46 3.75 8.65
C LEU A 69 -8.55 4.54 7.91
N THR A 70 -9.32 3.84 7.08
CA THR A 70 -10.54 4.41 6.49
C THR A 70 -11.59 4.63 7.58
N HIS A 71 -12.11 5.86 7.67
CA HIS A 71 -13.20 6.23 8.59
C HIS A 71 -14.61 6.01 7.99
N ASN A 72 -14.69 5.52 6.76
CA ASN A 72 -15.97 5.24 6.12
C ASN A 72 -16.63 3.99 6.75
N PRO A 73 -17.79 4.13 7.43
CA PRO A 73 -18.46 3.02 8.10
C PRO A 73 -18.96 1.94 7.14
N GLU A 74 -19.32 2.29 5.89
CA GLU A 74 -19.81 1.32 4.90
C GLU A 74 -18.73 0.29 4.54
N ILE A 75 -17.50 0.78 4.37
CA ILE A 75 -16.31 -0.03 4.11
C ILE A 75 -16.02 -0.96 5.28
N LEU A 76 -16.06 -0.45 6.51
CA LEU A 76 -15.80 -1.25 7.71
C LEU A 76 -16.87 -2.33 7.92
N GLN A 77 -18.12 -2.06 7.53
CA GLN A 77 -19.20 -3.03 7.57
C GLN A 77 -18.98 -4.19 6.59
N GLN A 78 -18.45 -3.92 5.39
CA GLN A 78 -18.14 -4.96 4.39
C GLN A 78 -17.08 -5.96 4.86
N LEU A 79 -16.20 -5.56 5.80
CA LEU A 79 -15.17 -6.45 6.35
C LEU A 79 -15.74 -7.55 7.27
N ASN A 80 -16.99 -7.41 7.71
CA ASN A 80 -17.71 -8.37 8.56
C ASN A 80 -16.86 -8.79 9.77
N LEU A 81 -16.37 -7.80 10.53
CA LEU A 81 -15.49 -7.99 11.68
C LEU A 81 -16.31 -8.35 12.92
N PHE A 82 -15.93 -9.44 13.60
CA PHE A 82 -16.53 -9.81 14.88
C PHE A 82 -15.78 -9.15 16.04
N ARG A 83 -16.43 -8.23 16.75
CA ARG A 83 -15.86 -7.48 17.90
C ARG A 83 -14.45 -6.92 17.62
N PRO A 84 -14.28 -6.06 16.59
CA PRO A 84 -12.97 -5.54 16.23
C PRO A 84 -12.36 -4.71 17.37
N VAL A 85 -11.07 -4.92 17.61
CA VAL A 85 -10.25 -4.07 18.49
C VAL A 85 -9.31 -3.27 17.61
N LEU A 86 -9.39 -1.94 17.68
CA LEU A 86 -8.53 -1.05 16.92
C LEU A 86 -7.27 -0.73 17.73
N PHE A 87 -6.11 -1.02 17.15
CA PHE A 87 -4.82 -0.54 17.63
C PHE A 87 -4.36 0.56 16.67
N SER A 88 -4.17 1.78 17.18
CA SER A 88 -3.68 2.91 16.41
C SER A 88 -2.50 3.56 17.11
N SER A 89 -1.45 3.86 16.34
CA SER A 89 -0.26 4.59 16.80
C SER A 89 -0.46 6.11 16.80
N LEU A 90 -1.56 6.61 16.21
CA LEU A 90 -1.84 8.04 16.15
C LEU A 90 -2.41 8.55 17.48
N ALA A 91 -1.63 9.38 18.18
CA ALA A 91 -2.12 10.22 19.25
C ALA A 91 -3.10 11.26 18.66
N THR A 92 -4.40 11.04 18.88
CA THR A 92 -5.44 12.09 18.97
C THR A 92 -5.47 13.14 17.84
N SER A 93 -5.79 12.76 16.61
CA SER A 93 -6.55 13.61 15.68
C SER A 93 -6.87 12.84 14.40
N SER A 94 -8.15 12.84 14.03
CA SER A 94 -8.77 12.15 12.90
C SER A 94 -8.43 12.74 11.52
N SER A 95 -7.21 13.25 11.34
CA SER A 95 -6.73 13.80 10.07
C SER A 95 -5.28 13.39 9.92
N ILE A 96 -4.91 12.86 8.76
CA ILE A 96 -3.52 12.68 8.36
C ILE A 96 -2.83 14.04 8.53
N ILE A 97 -2.07 14.23 9.61
CA ILE A 97 -1.37 15.49 9.86
C ILE A 97 -0.17 15.49 8.93
N MET A 98 -0.29 16.19 7.81
CA MET A 98 0.89 16.57 7.04
C MET A 98 1.71 17.55 7.87
N PRO A 99 3.03 17.35 7.99
CA PRO A 99 3.86 18.29 8.74
C PRO A 99 3.78 19.67 8.10
N SER A 100 3.67 20.73 8.92
CA SER A 100 3.52 22.11 8.43
C SER A 100 4.71 22.62 7.62
N THR A 101 5.84 21.91 7.66
CA THR A 101 7.05 22.17 6.88
C THR A 101 7.02 21.51 5.49
N LEU A 102 6.02 20.69 5.17
CA LEU A 102 5.86 20.08 3.86
C LEU A 102 5.29 21.11 2.89
N HIS A 103 6.03 21.40 1.82
CA HIS A 103 5.57 22.25 0.74
C HIS A 103 5.13 21.42 -0.47
N GLU A 104 3.86 21.56 -0.83
CA GLU A 104 3.28 20.87 -1.99
C GLU A 104 3.16 21.83 -3.18
N ASN A 105 3.64 21.39 -4.33
CA ASN A 105 3.56 22.14 -5.59
C ASN A 105 2.99 21.24 -6.69
N PHE A 106 2.25 21.81 -7.63
CA PHE A 106 1.73 21.07 -8.78
C PHE A 106 1.96 21.83 -10.09
N ILE A 107 2.08 21.07 -11.18
CA ILE A 107 2.22 21.60 -12.54
C ILE A 107 1.19 20.91 -13.43
N VAL A 108 0.34 21.70 -14.09
CA VAL A 108 -0.59 21.20 -15.10
C VAL A 108 0.12 21.20 -16.45
N CYS A 109 0.25 20.03 -17.06
CA CYS A 109 0.88 19.88 -18.36
C CYS A 109 0.30 18.69 -19.12
N SER A 110 0.49 18.67 -20.44
CA SER A 110 0.23 17.46 -21.22
C SER A 110 1.23 16.38 -20.86
N ILE A 111 0.76 15.13 -20.80
CA ILE A 111 1.57 13.93 -20.51
C ILE A 111 2.85 13.87 -21.34
N THR A 112 2.82 14.32 -22.60
CA THR A 112 3.97 14.32 -23.51
C THR A 112 5.13 15.16 -22.99
N TYR A 113 4.84 16.27 -22.29
CA TYR A 113 5.86 17.18 -21.77
C TYR A 113 6.33 16.83 -20.35
N LYS A 114 5.62 15.94 -19.63
CA LYS A 114 5.94 15.59 -18.24
C LYS A 114 7.42 15.20 -18.04
N PRO A 115 8.05 14.35 -18.87
CA PRO A 115 9.47 14.01 -18.68
C PRO A 115 10.42 15.19 -18.91
N LEU A 116 10.10 16.08 -19.85
CA LEU A 116 10.89 17.28 -20.15
C LEU A 116 10.80 18.31 -19.02
N ILE A 117 9.61 18.48 -18.46
CA ILE A 117 9.38 19.35 -17.30
C ILE A 117 10.16 18.83 -16.10
N VAL A 118 10.13 17.52 -15.83
CA VAL A 118 10.92 16.91 -14.75
C VAL A 118 12.41 17.19 -14.93
N ALA A 119 12.96 16.98 -16.14
CA ALA A 119 14.37 17.28 -16.42
C ALA A 119 14.68 18.78 -16.23
N TYR A 120 13.80 19.67 -16.70
CA TYR A 120 13.93 21.11 -16.50
C TYR A 120 13.94 21.51 -15.02
N LEU A 121 13.05 20.95 -14.20
CA LEU A 121 13.01 21.21 -12.76
C LEU A 121 14.28 20.74 -12.06
N ILE A 122 14.76 19.55 -12.42
CA ILE A 122 16.01 19.00 -11.88
C ILE A 122 17.19 19.93 -12.20
N GLN A 123 17.33 20.36 -13.45
CA GLN A 123 18.47 21.19 -13.87
C GLN A 123 18.43 22.62 -13.33
N ASN A 124 17.25 23.23 -13.25
CA ASN A 124 17.14 24.66 -12.97
C ASN A 124 16.77 24.98 -11.52
N GLN A 125 16.07 24.08 -10.83
CA GLN A 125 15.52 24.36 -9.49
C GLN A 125 16.04 23.40 -8.42
N LEU A 126 16.32 22.14 -8.78
CA LEU A 126 16.62 21.07 -7.81
C LEU A 126 18.01 20.45 -8.00
N HIS A 127 18.94 21.15 -8.66
CA HIS A 127 20.22 20.59 -9.11
C HIS A 127 21.13 20.09 -7.98
N SER A 128 20.97 20.61 -6.76
CA SER A 128 21.75 20.18 -5.57
C SER A 128 20.95 19.28 -4.62
N GLU A 129 19.68 19.02 -4.91
CA GLU A 129 18.80 18.25 -4.04
C GLU A 129 18.93 16.75 -4.31
N ARG A 130 18.62 15.94 -3.29
CA ARG A 130 18.38 14.50 -3.45
C ARG A 130 16.91 14.31 -3.79
N ILE A 131 16.64 13.66 -4.92
CA ILE A 131 15.30 13.63 -5.52
C ILE A 131 14.82 12.19 -5.61
N MET A 132 13.64 11.91 -5.06
CA MET A 132 12.92 10.66 -5.26
C MET A 132 11.74 10.90 -6.17
N ILE A 133 11.60 10.09 -7.23
CA ILE A 133 10.57 10.24 -8.25
C ILE A 133 9.72 8.97 -8.29
N PHE A 134 8.45 9.10 -7.91
CA PHE A 134 7.48 8.02 -7.99
C PHE A 134 6.75 8.00 -9.34
N VAL A 135 6.65 6.82 -9.93
CA VAL A 135 5.91 6.57 -11.17
C VAL A 135 5.07 5.31 -11.06
N HIS A 136 4.03 5.22 -11.86
CA HIS A 136 3.03 4.18 -11.69
C HIS A 136 3.54 2.76 -11.98
N SER A 137 4.25 2.56 -13.10
CA SER A 137 4.62 1.22 -13.56
C SER A 137 6.13 1.01 -13.60
N LYS A 138 6.55 -0.27 -13.50
CA LYS A 138 7.95 -0.66 -13.73
C LYS A 138 8.48 -0.20 -15.10
N LYS A 139 7.64 -0.25 -16.13
CA LYS A 139 8.02 0.20 -17.47
C LYS A 139 8.32 1.70 -17.48
N ASP A 140 7.57 2.48 -16.73
CA ASP A 140 7.79 3.92 -16.61
C ASP A 140 9.05 4.23 -15.80
N VAL A 141 9.34 3.43 -14.76
CA VAL A 141 10.61 3.52 -14.02
C VAL A 141 11.79 3.38 -14.98
N ASP A 142 11.81 2.30 -15.77
CA ASP A 142 12.91 2.01 -16.70
C ASP A 142 13.04 3.07 -17.80
N ARG A 143 11.90 3.50 -18.38
CA ARG A 143 11.86 4.51 -19.44
C ARG A 143 12.31 5.88 -18.94
N LEU A 144 11.77 6.35 -17.81
CA LEU A 144 12.12 7.64 -17.24
C LEU A 144 13.57 7.68 -16.81
N THR A 145 14.07 6.62 -16.16
CA THR A 145 15.48 6.53 -15.77
C THR A 145 16.42 6.63 -16.96
N SER A 146 16.12 5.91 -18.04
CA SER A 146 16.93 5.95 -19.27
C SER A 146 16.90 7.34 -19.91
N LEU A 147 15.72 7.97 -19.95
CA LEU A 147 15.55 9.31 -20.50
C LEU A 147 16.27 10.38 -19.66
N LEU A 148 16.19 10.32 -18.33
CA LEU A 148 16.89 11.26 -17.45
C LEU A 148 18.41 11.14 -17.57
N ARG A 149 18.95 9.92 -17.74
CA ARG A 149 20.39 9.73 -18.01
C ARG A 149 20.86 10.34 -19.33
N ILE A 150 19.96 10.54 -20.29
CA ILE A 150 20.28 11.15 -21.58
C ILE A 150 20.13 12.67 -21.51
N LEU A 151 19.11 13.17 -20.79
CA LEU A 151 18.79 14.60 -20.75
C LEU A 151 19.60 15.38 -19.70
N LEU A 152 20.01 14.72 -18.62
CA LEU A 152 20.75 15.35 -17.53
C LEU A 152 22.26 15.26 -17.79
N PRO A 153 23.08 16.17 -17.22
CA PRO A 153 24.52 16.09 -17.35
C PRO A 153 25.08 14.88 -16.58
N ASP A 154 26.27 14.41 -16.99
CA ASP A 154 26.87 13.15 -16.53
C ASP A 154 27.24 13.12 -15.03
N ASP A 155 27.31 14.27 -14.38
CA ASP A 155 27.56 14.41 -12.95
C ASP A 155 26.35 14.01 -12.09
N ILE A 156 25.14 14.06 -12.64
CA ILE A 156 23.91 13.69 -11.94
C ILE A 156 23.72 12.16 -11.98
N LYS A 157 23.91 11.52 -10.83
CA LYS A 157 23.76 10.06 -10.69
C LYS A 157 22.29 9.66 -10.53
N VAL A 158 21.73 9.11 -11.60
CA VAL A 158 20.35 8.58 -11.64
C VAL A 158 20.33 7.06 -11.52
N SER A 159 19.55 6.56 -10.55
CA SER A 159 19.28 5.14 -10.33
C SER A 159 17.77 4.88 -10.21
N HIS A 160 17.40 3.61 -10.13
CA HIS A 160 16.01 3.21 -9.99
C HIS A 160 15.80 2.07 -9.00
N ILE A 161 14.58 1.87 -8.53
CA ILE A 161 14.14 0.65 -7.84
C ILE A 161 12.92 0.11 -8.57
N SER A 162 12.98 -1.17 -8.95
CA SER A 162 11.86 -1.88 -9.55
C SER A 162 11.54 -3.14 -8.75
N ARG A 163 10.28 -3.56 -8.84
CA ARG A 163 9.68 -4.71 -8.12
C ARG A 163 10.45 -6.04 -8.27
N ASN A 164 11.29 -6.19 -9.31
CA ASN A 164 12.04 -7.43 -9.57
C ASN A 164 13.47 -7.39 -9.01
N LEU A 165 13.90 -6.30 -8.37
CA LEU A 165 15.18 -6.27 -7.68
C LEU A 165 15.08 -7.10 -6.40
N GLN A 166 16.06 -7.98 -6.20
CA GLN A 166 16.23 -8.68 -4.93
C GLN A 166 16.34 -7.69 -3.77
N SER A 167 15.74 -8.01 -2.61
CA SER A 167 15.67 -7.12 -1.44
C SER A 167 17.04 -6.56 -1.04
N ASN A 168 18.12 -7.35 -1.15
CA ASN A 168 19.48 -6.90 -0.85
C ASN A 168 19.93 -5.74 -1.76
N LYS A 169 19.59 -5.79 -3.05
CA LYS A 169 19.92 -4.72 -4.02
C LYS A 169 19.08 -3.46 -3.78
N ILE A 170 17.84 -3.62 -3.33
CA ILE A 170 16.97 -2.49 -2.93
C ILE A 170 17.62 -1.77 -1.75
N GLN A 171 17.94 -2.49 -0.68
CA GLN A 171 18.62 -1.93 0.50
C GLN A 171 19.94 -1.27 0.14
N THR A 172 20.74 -1.89 -0.73
CA THR A 172 22.01 -1.30 -1.19
C THR A 172 21.77 0.02 -1.93
N ARG A 173 20.79 0.10 -2.84
CA ARG A 173 20.47 1.33 -3.58
C ARG A 173 19.90 2.42 -2.67
N LEU A 174 19.08 2.05 -1.68
CA LEU A 174 18.58 2.99 -0.68
C LEU A 174 19.72 3.53 0.18
N ALA A 175 20.64 2.68 0.64
CA ALA A 175 21.82 3.11 1.37
C ALA A 175 22.73 4.01 0.51
N MET A 176 22.89 3.71 -0.78
CA MET A 176 23.62 4.57 -1.71
C MET A 176 22.94 5.93 -1.90
N PHE A 177 21.61 5.98 -1.92
CA PHE A 177 20.83 7.21 -2.00
C PHE A 177 20.94 8.04 -0.71
N GLU A 178 20.81 7.40 0.46
CA GLU A 178 20.96 8.02 1.77
C GLU A 178 22.36 8.62 1.97
N ASN A 179 23.39 7.89 1.55
CA ASN A 179 24.79 8.35 1.58
C ASN A 179 25.14 9.34 0.45
N GLY A 180 24.19 9.76 -0.39
CA GLY A 180 24.41 10.73 -1.46
C GLY A 180 25.20 10.23 -2.67
N GLN A 181 25.47 8.92 -2.77
CA GLN A 181 26.10 8.33 -3.95
C GLN A 181 25.15 8.27 -5.16
N ILE A 182 23.83 8.24 -4.89
CA ILE A 182 22.79 8.39 -5.89
C ILE A 182 22.07 9.69 -5.56
N GLN A 183 21.95 10.58 -6.55
CA GLN A 183 21.24 11.85 -6.37
C GLN A 183 19.76 11.71 -6.71
N ILE A 184 19.43 10.94 -7.76
CA ILE A 184 18.05 10.78 -8.22
C ILE A 184 17.67 9.31 -8.20
N LEU A 185 16.58 9.00 -7.51
CA LEU A 185 16.05 7.65 -7.37
C LEU A 185 14.64 7.57 -7.94
N VAL A 186 14.46 6.85 -9.05
CA VAL A 186 13.15 6.61 -9.67
C VAL A 186 12.57 5.30 -9.16
N CYS A 187 11.36 5.31 -8.60
CA CYS A 187 10.73 4.14 -8.00
C CYS A 187 9.26 4.00 -8.42
N SER A 188 8.75 2.77 -8.37
CA SER A 188 7.31 2.54 -8.54
C SER A 188 6.55 2.81 -7.25
N ASP A 189 5.26 3.17 -7.35
CA ASP A 189 4.34 3.39 -6.20
C ASP A 189 4.30 2.24 -5.18
N VAL A 190 4.80 1.06 -5.54
CA VAL A 190 4.87 -0.15 -4.69
C VAL A 190 6.03 -0.10 -3.69
N VAL A 191 7.00 0.79 -3.92
CA VAL A 191 8.17 0.99 -3.05
C VAL A 191 7.95 2.18 -2.11
N ALA A 192 6.84 2.92 -2.30
CA ALA A 192 6.44 4.07 -1.49
C ALA A 192 5.78 3.61 -0.19
#